data_AF-A0A256XYQ0-F1
#
_entry.id   AF-A0A256XYQ0-F1
#
_cell.length_a   1.000
_cell.length_b   1.000
_cell.length_c   1.000
_cell.angle_alpha   90.00
_cell.angle_beta   90.00
_cell.angle_gamma   90.00
#
_symmetry.space_group_name_H-M   'P 1'
#
loop_
_entity.id
_entity.type
_entity.pdbx_description
1 polymer ?
#
loop_
_entity_poly.entity_id
_entity_poly.type
_entity_poly.pdbx_seq_one_letter_code
_entity_poly.pdbx_strand_id
1 'polypeptide(L)'
;MIWGNKFKKDLKIFTSSRKLSDKELDLMVAYEKVPKGKVEKFKKMAKKTHEKVDKKFSNQIKILRNPLQKINELLEKGYRVAVLTSNFYFSKNPVPHWIVAFKRKKDKYYFCDSDNGIIFLTKKQLEMGWKINKKYGFSAQLVAYKE
;
A
#
# COMPACT_ATOMS: atom_id res chain seq x y z
N MET A 1 8.02 0.77 2.30
CA MET A 1 8.18 2.06 3.02
C MET A 1 9.57 2.70 2.86
N ILE A 2 10.26 2.39 1.76
CA ILE A 2 11.60 2.94 1.44
C ILE A 2 11.46 4.15 0.49
N TRP A 3 10.36 4.24 -0.26
CA TRP A 3 10.13 5.30 -1.26
C TRP A 3 9.87 6.70 -0.70
N GLY A 4 9.15 6.83 0.42
CA GLY A 4 8.83 8.15 0.99
C GLY A 4 10.03 8.93 1.53
N ASN A 5 11.17 8.28 1.76
CA ASN A 5 12.37 8.92 2.31
C ASN A 5 13.16 9.72 1.27
N LYS A 6 12.95 9.49 -0.03
CA LYS A 6 13.66 10.18 -1.12
C LYS A 6 13.04 11.53 -1.48
N PHE A 7 11.73 11.71 -1.23
CA PHE A 7 10.97 12.90 -1.62
C PHE A 7 10.61 13.73 -0.38
N LYS A 8 11.49 14.67 -0.01
CA LYS A 8 11.41 15.42 1.25
C LYS A 8 10.40 16.58 1.29
N LYS A 9 9.75 16.96 0.18
CA LYS A 9 9.07 18.27 0.14
C LYS A 9 7.54 18.26 0.26
N ASP A 10 6.82 17.14 0.11
CA ASP A 10 5.38 17.14 0.38
C ASP A 10 4.78 15.72 0.53
N LEU A 11 5.13 15.01 1.60
CA LEU A 11 4.71 13.62 1.83
C LEU A 11 3.39 13.56 2.63
N LYS A 12 2.40 12.80 2.13
CA LYS A 12 1.13 12.52 2.83
C LYS A 12 0.90 11.02 2.92
N ILE A 13 0.69 10.52 4.13
CA ILE A 13 0.54 9.07 4.39
C ILE A 13 -0.89 8.78 4.85
N PHE A 14 -1.50 7.75 4.27
CA PHE A 14 -2.85 7.30 4.61
C PHE A 14 -2.86 5.78 4.85
N THR A 15 -3.59 5.33 5.86
CA THR A 15 -3.74 3.90 6.19
C THR A 15 -5.17 3.56 6.59
N SER A 16 -5.66 2.37 6.22
CA SER A 16 -6.97 1.87 6.66
C SER A 16 -6.99 1.41 8.13
N SER A 17 -5.83 1.20 8.75
CA SER A 17 -5.72 0.88 10.18
C SER A 17 -4.46 1.50 10.80
N ARG A 18 -4.58 2.02 12.02
CA ARG A 18 -3.44 2.50 12.83
C ARG A 18 -2.70 1.36 13.55
N LYS A 19 -3.31 0.17 13.62
CA LYS A 19 -2.77 -0.99 14.33
C LYS A 19 -2.73 -2.20 13.39
N LEU A 20 -1.62 -2.93 13.43
CA LEU A 20 -1.51 -4.23 12.78
C LEU A 20 -2.34 -5.25 13.58
N SER A 21 -3.23 -5.96 12.91
CA SER A 21 -3.83 -7.21 13.38
C SER A 21 -2.83 -8.36 13.29
N ASP A 22 -3.00 -9.42 14.09
CA ASP A 22 -2.14 -10.60 14.03
C ASP A 22 -2.07 -11.20 12.62
N LYS A 23 -3.18 -11.10 11.87
CA LYS A 23 -3.27 -11.51 10.46
C LYS A 23 -2.35 -10.71 9.55
N GLU A 24 -2.25 -9.39 9.73
CA GLU A 24 -1.32 -8.54 8.97
C GLU A 24 0.14 -8.88 9.29
N LEU A 25 0.41 -9.23 10.56
CA LEU A 25 1.74 -9.64 11.03
C LEU A 25 2.14 -10.98 10.40
N ASP A 26 1.23 -11.94 10.41
CA ASP A 26 1.44 -13.27 9.83
C ASP A 26 1.74 -13.21 8.33
N LEU A 27 1.06 -12.32 7.61
CA LEU A 27 1.29 -12.13 6.18
C LEU A 27 2.63 -11.45 5.89
N MET A 28 3.01 -10.45 6.69
CA MET A 28 4.34 -9.82 6.58
C MET A 28 5.45 -10.86 6.80
N VAL A 29 5.24 -11.83 7.70
CA VAL A 29 6.20 -12.91 7.97
C VAL A 29 6.19 -13.98 6.88
N ALA A 30 5.03 -14.31 6.31
CA ALA A 30 4.90 -15.29 5.23
C ALA A 30 5.53 -14.83 3.90
N TYR A 31 5.77 -13.53 3.73
CA TYR A 31 6.34 -12.95 2.51
C TYR A 31 7.85 -13.17 2.37
N GLU A 32 8.55 -13.34 3.49
CA GLU A 32 9.86 -13.98 3.46
C GLU A 32 9.61 -15.48 3.58
N LYS A 33 10.30 -16.35 2.83
CA LYS A 33 10.26 -17.81 3.06
C LYS A 33 10.91 -18.12 4.42
N VAL A 34 10.26 -17.70 5.51
CA VAL A 34 10.79 -17.75 6.86
C VAL A 34 10.65 -19.18 7.35
N PRO A 35 11.77 -19.86 7.70
CA PRO A 35 11.69 -21.15 8.34
C PRO A 35 10.81 -21.07 9.59
N LYS A 36 9.98 -22.08 9.85
CA LYS A 36 9.01 -22.07 10.97
C LYS A 36 9.64 -21.61 12.31
N GLY A 37 10.89 -21.99 12.58
CA GLY A 37 11.62 -21.59 13.80
C GLY A 37 12.03 -20.11 13.90
N LYS A 38 11.87 -19.30 12.84
CA LYS A 38 12.20 -17.86 12.83
C LYS A 38 10.96 -16.94 12.87
N VAL A 39 9.75 -17.51 12.76
CA VAL A 39 8.48 -16.76 12.64
C VAL A 39 8.31 -15.72 13.74
N GLU A 40 8.51 -16.08 15.02
CA GLU A 40 8.37 -15.13 16.14
C GLU A 40 9.35 -13.96 16.05
N LYS A 41 10.60 -14.20 15.64
CA LYS A 41 11.61 -13.15 15.49
C LYS A 41 11.18 -12.15 14.42
N PHE A 42 10.68 -12.62 13.29
CA PHE A 42 10.19 -11.77 12.21
C PHE A 42 8.92 -11.02 12.60
N LYS A 43 7.99 -11.64 13.33
CA LYS A 43 6.84 -10.94 13.93
C LYS A 43 7.31 -9.76 14.79
N LYS A 44 8.27 -9.99 15.68
CA LYS A 44 8.87 -8.95 16.53
C LYS A 44 9.53 -7.83 15.70
N MET A 45 10.24 -8.17 14.62
CA MET A 45 10.88 -7.19 13.75
C MET A 45 9.87 -6.36 12.95
N ALA A 46 8.83 -6.99 12.40
CA ALA A 46 7.73 -6.33 11.71
C ALA A 46 7.03 -5.34 12.64
N LYS A 47 6.71 -5.79 13.87
CA LYS A 47 6.13 -4.94 14.91
C LYS A 47 7.02 -3.74 15.26
N LYS A 48 8.32 -3.95 15.52
CA LYS A 48 9.28 -2.86 15.80
C LYS A 48 9.41 -1.88 14.64
N THR A 49 9.43 -2.37 13.41
CA THR A 49 9.53 -1.53 12.21
C THR A 49 8.28 -0.64 12.08
N HIS A 50 7.10 -1.21 12.34
CA HIS A 50 5.86 -0.46 12.38
C HIS A 50 5.88 0.60 13.48
N GLU A 51 6.22 0.24 14.72
CA GLU A 51 6.26 1.20 15.85
C GLU A 51 7.19 2.38 15.56
N LYS A 52 8.35 2.15 14.93
CA LYS A 52 9.26 3.23 14.51
C LYS A 52 8.63 4.16 13.48
N VAL A 53 7.89 3.58 12.54
CA VAL A 53 7.23 4.32 11.46
C VAL A 53 6.05 5.10 12.01
N ASP A 54 5.21 4.45 12.79
CA ASP A 54 4.07 5.08 13.45
C ASP A 54 4.58 6.22 14.33
N LYS A 55 5.60 6.03 15.16
CA LYS A 55 6.19 7.13 15.92
C LYS A 55 6.73 8.26 15.05
N LYS A 56 7.36 7.96 13.91
CA LYS A 56 7.93 8.96 12.99
C LYS A 56 6.85 9.74 12.22
N PHE A 57 5.74 9.10 11.91
CA PHE A 57 4.74 9.62 10.98
C PHE A 57 3.33 9.74 11.57
N SER A 58 3.10 9.44 12.86
CA SER A 58 1.79 9.39 13.52
C SER A 58 1.00 10.68 13.35
N ASN A 59 1.67 11.82 13.48
CA ASN A 59 1.09 13.14 13.29
C ASN A 59 0.73 13.45 11.82
N GLN A 60 1.24 12.65 10.87
CA GLN A 60 1.03 12.80 9.43
C GLN A 60 0.13 11.69 8.84
N ILE A 61 -0.09 10.60 9.57
CA ILE A 61 -0.91 9.46 9.13
C ILE A 61 -2.41 9.79 9.26
N LYS A 62 -3.08 9.86 8.11
CA LYS A 62 -4.54 10.07 8.03
C LYS A 62 -5.27 8.74 7.82
N ILE A 63 -6.43 8.59 8.44
CA ILE A 63 -7.27 7.38 8.28
C ILE A 63 -7.84 7.34 6.87
N LEU A 64 -7.66 6.21 6.19
CA LEU A 64 -8.13 5.97 4.83
C LEU A 64 -9.48 5.24 4.87
N ARG A 65 -10.57 5.99 4.68
CA ARG A 65 -11.93 5.42 4.62
C ARG A 65 -12.32 4.95 3.22
N ASN A 66 -11.94 5.73 2.20
CA ASN A 66 -12.25 5.43 0.80
C ASN A 66 -10.97 5.59 -0.06
N PRO A 67 -10.25 4.49 -0.35
CA PRO A 67 -9.02 4.51 -1.13
C PRO A 67 -9.18 5.19 -2.49
N LEU A 68 -10.23 4.86 -3.26
CA LEU A 68 -10.47 5.45 -4.58
C LEU A 68 -10.67 6.96 -4.53
N GLN A 69 -11.57 7.39 -3.67
CA GLN A 69 -11.89 8.81 -3.53
C GLN A 69 -10.63 9.59 -3.13
N LYS A 70 -9.81 9.02 -2.23
CA LYS A 70 -8.57 9.65 -1.81
C LYS A 70 -7.54 9.70 -2.95
N ILE A 71 -7.38 8.63 -3.73
CA ILE A 71 -6.51 8.64 -4.92
C ILE A 71 -6.96 9.73 -5.89
N ASN A 72 -8.26 9.86 -6.16
CA ASN A 72 -8.81 10.89 -7.04
C ASN A 72 -8.46 12.30 -6.57
N GLU A 73 -8.76 12.60 -5.30
CA GLU A 73 -8.46 13.90 -4.69
C GLU A 73 -6.95 14.24 -4.78
N LEU A 74 -6.09 13.25 -4.57
CA LEU A 74 -4.64 13.44 -4.59
C LEU A 74 -4.12 13.66 -6.01
N LEU A 75 -4.61 12.89 -6.99
CA LEU A 75 -4.25 13.06 -8.40
C LEU A 75 -4.71 14.42 -8.94
N GLU A 76 -5.92 14.88 -8.59
CA GLU A 76 -6.43 16.22 -8.93
C GLU A 76 -5.55 17.34 -8.37
N LYS A 77 -4.94 17.12 -7.20
CA LYS A 77 -3.99 18.05 -6.56
C LYS A 77 -2.55 17.93 -7.10
N GLY A 78 -2.33 17.11 -8.12
CA GLY A 78 -1.03 16.90 -8.75
C GLY A 78 -0.05 16.03 -7.95
N TYR A 79 -0.54 15.24 -6.98
CA TYR A 79 0.30 14.25 -6.30
C TYR A 79 0.43 12.98 -7.14
N ARG A 80 1.58 12.31 -7.05
CA ARG A 80 1.70 10.88 -7.34
C ARG A 80 1.33 10.09 -6.10
N VAL A 81 0.69 8.93 -6.27
CA VAL A 81 0.14 8.15 -5.15
C VAL A 81 0.63 6.71 -5.23
N ALA A 82 1.59 6.35 -4.38
CA ALA A 82 1.95 4.95 -4.16
C ALA A 82 0.83 4.26 -3.37
N VAL A 83 0.37 3.11 -3.86
CA VAL A 83 -0.73 2.32 -3.33
C VAL A 83 -0.22 0.94 -2.97
N LEU A 84 -0.38 0.55 -1.70
CA LEU A 84 -0.24 -0.85 -1.31
C LEU A 84 -1.49 -1.59 -1.75
N THR A 85 -1.29 -2.56 -2.64
CA THR A 85 -2.31 -3.48 -3.11
C THR A 85 -1.73 -4.89 -3.15
N SER A 86 -2.36 -5.81 -3.85
CA SER A 86 -1.76 -7.06 -4.29
C SER A 86 -1.58 -7.07 -5.80
N ASN A 87 -0.75 -7.97 -6.34
CA ASN A 87 -0.57 -8.18 -7.78
C ASN A 87 -1.72 -8.99 -8.43
N PHE A 88 -2.96 -8.81 -7.95
CA PHE A 88 -4.17 -9.55 -8.38
C PHE A 88 -4.50 -9.45 -9.87
N TYR A 89 -3.97 -8.44 -10.54
CA TYR A 89 -4.15 -8.21 -11.97
C TYR A 89 -3.22 -9.09 -12.82
N PHE A 90 -2.30 -9.83 -12.18
CA PHE A 90 -1.36 -10.74 -12.84
C PHE A 90 -1.34 -12.15 -12.25
N SER A 91 -1.68 -12.33 -10.97
CA SER A 91 -1.60 -13.64 -10.30
C SER A 91 -2.95 -14.11 -9.77
N LYS A 92 -3.24 -15.41 -9.94
CA LYS A 92 -4.36 -16.10 -9.27
C LYS A 92 -4.15 -16.26 -7.75
N ASN A 93 -2.89 -16.23 -7.31
CA ASN A 93 -2.48 -16.22 -5.91
C ASN A 93 -1.83 -14.86 -5.61
N PRO A 94 -2.64 -13.82 -5.36
CA PRO A 94 -2.17 -12.45 -5.27
C PRO A 94 -1.34 -12.23 -4.01
N VAL A 95 -0.17 -11.62 -4.17
CA VAL A 95 0.73 -11.24 -3.08
C VAL A 95 0.79 -9.72 -2.95
N PRO A 96 1.09 -9.17 -1.75
CA PRO A 96 1.30 -7.73 -1.55
C PRO A 96 2.24 -7.12 -2.57
N HIS A 97 1.89 -5.94 -3.05
CA HIS A 97 2.60 -5.22 -4.10
C HIS A 97 2.35 -3.71 -4.02
N TRP A 98 3.32 -2.90 -4.45
CA TRP A 98 3.19 -1.45 -4.51
C TRP A 98 3.12 -0.98 -5.96
N ILE A 99 2.14 -0.13 -6.26
CA ILE A 99 2.01 0.54 -7.55
C ILE A 99 1.84 2.05 -7.38
N VAL A 100 2.29 2.85 -8.34
CA VAL A 100 2.24 4.31 -8.25
C VAL A 100 1.22 4.86 -9.23
N ALA A 101 0.08 5.32 -8.74
CA ALA A 101 -0.88 6.07 -9.55
C ALA A 101 -0.29 7.44 -9.89
N PHE A 102 -0.31 7.80 -11.17
CA PHE A 102 0.17 9.10 -11.63
C PHE A 102 -0.81 9.83 -12.55
N LYS A 103 -1.83 9.13 -13.06
CA LYS A 103 -2.81 9.72 -13.97
C LYS A 103 -4.15 8.99 -13.91
N ARG A 104 -5.24 9.73 -14.06
CA ARG A 104 -6.57 9.18 -14.29
C ARG A 104 -7.16 9.78 -15.58
N LYS A 105 -7.82 8.94 -16.38
CA LYS A 105 -8.68 9.37 -17.50
C LYS A 105 -10.01 8.63 -17.41
N LYS A 106 -11.11 9.37 -17.18
CA LYS A 106 -12.46 8.79 -16.99
C LYS A 106 -12.45 7.70 -15.90
N ASP A 107 -12.63 6.44 -16.29
CA ASP A 107 -12.70 5.25 -15.45
C ASP A 107 -11.37 4.47 -15.36
N LYS A 108 -10.34 4.92 -16.07
CA LYS A 108 -9.01 4.30 -16.12
C LYS A 108 -8.01 5.04 -15.25
N TYR A 109 -7.30 4.28 -14.42
CA TYR A 109 -6.21 4.73 -13.55
C TYR A 109 -4.91 4.15 -14.09
N TYR A 110 -3.93 5.02 -14.35
CA TYR A 110 -2.61 4.62 -14.85
C TYR A 110 -1.63 4.53 -13.69
N PHE A 111 -0.91 3.42 -13.65
CA PHE A 111 0.05 3.12 -12.62
C PHE A 111 1.42 2.82 -13.20
N CYS A 112 2.47 3.23 -12.50
CA CYS A 112 3.80 2.64 -12.65
C CYS A 112 3.91 1.46 -11.70
N ASP A 113 4.25 0.30 -12.24
CA ASP A 113 4.48 -0.97 -11.57
C ASP A 113 5.95 -1.35 -11.77
N SER A 114 6.67 -1.70 -10.70
CA SER A 114 8.10 -1.99 -10.78
C SER A 114 8.43 -3.18 -11.67
N ASP A 115 7.51 -4.13 -11.78
CA ASP A 115 7.74 -5.40 -12.43
C ASP A 115 7.20 -5.38 -13.87
N ASN A 116 6.31 -4.43 -14.18
CA ASN A 116 5.51 -4.45 -15.41
C ASN A 116 5.48 -3.10 -16.17
N GLY A 117 6.19 -2.07 -15.68
CA GLY A 117 6.20 -0.76 -16.32
C GLY A 117 4.88 -0.01 -16.14
N ILE A 118 4.33 0.55 -17.22
CA ILE A 118 3.08 1.33 -17.16
C ILE A 118 1.89 0.41 -17.41
N ILE A 119 1.00 0.30 -16.43
CA ILE A 119 -0.25 -0.46 -16.51
C ILE A 119 -1.45 0.48 -16.36
N PHE A 120 -2.64 0.00 -16.73
CA PHE A 120 -3.88 0.67 -16.38
C PHE A 120 -4.86 -0.29 -15.72
N LEU A 121 -5.62 0.21 -14.75
CA LEU A 121 -6.69 -0.52 -14.08
C LEU A 121 -7.97 0.32 -14.11
N THR A 122 -9.09 -0.34 -14.32
CA THR A 122 -10.42 0.27 -14.19
C THR A 122 -10.82 0.40 -12.72
N LYS A 123 -11.80 1.27 -12.44
CA LYS A 123 -12.42 1.38 -11.11
C LYS A 123 -12.85 0.01 -10.56
N LYS A 124 -13.51 -0.81 -11.39
CA LYS A 124 -13.99 -2.15 -10.99
C LYS A 124 -12.84 -3.10 -10.64
N GLN A 125 -11.76 -3.09 -11.41
CA GLN A 125 -10.57 -3.91 -11.11
C GLN A 125 -9.93 -3.49 -9.79
N LEU A 126 -9.82 -2.19 -9.54
CA LEU A 126 -9.29 -1.69 -8.27
C LEU A 126 -10.18 -2.08 -7.08
N GLU A 127 -11.51 -1.95 -7.21
CA GLU A 127 -12.48 -2.41 -6.20
C GLU A 127 -12.37 -3.90 -5.90
N MET A 128 -12.22 -4.72 -6.94
CA MET A 128 -11.95 -6.15 -6.81
C MET A 128 -10.61 -6.39 -6.09
N GLY A 129 -9.56 -5.67 -6.46
CA GLY A 129 -8.25 -5.70 -5.80
C GLY A 129 -8.32 -5.42 -4.31
N TRP A 130 -9.06 -4.38 -3.89
CA TRP A 130 -9.21 -4.10 -2.45
C TRP A 130 -10.02 -5.16 -1.71
N LYS A 131 -11.03 -5.76 -2.34
CA LYS A 131 -11.77 -6.89 -1.75
C LYS A 131 -10.85 -8.09 -1.54
N ILE A 132 -10.01 -8.40 -2.54
CA ILE A 132 -8.97 -9.42 -2.47
C ILE A 132 -8.01 -9.09 -1.32
N ASN A 133 -7.47 -7.88 -1.28
CA ASN A 133 -6.56 -7.42 -0.24
C ASN A 133 -7.16 -7.61 1.15
N LYS A 134 -8.39 -7.17 1.37
CA LYS A 134 -9.10 -7.35 2.64
C LYS A 134 -9.27 -8.83 3.01
N LYS A 135 -9.62 -9.70 2.05
CA LYS A 135 -9.74 -11.15 2.28
C LYS A 135 -8.42 -11.75 2.75
N TYR A 136 -7.32 -11.37 2.10
CA TYR A 136 -6.00 -11.84 2.47
C TYR A 136 -5.48 -11.19 3.76
N GLY A 137 -6.03 -10.05 4.18
CA GLY A 137 -5.63 -9.36 5.41
C GLY A 137 -4.66 -8.21 5.16
N PHE A 138 -4.60 -7.67 3.94
CA PHE A 138 -3.83 -6.47 3.63
C PHE A 138 -4.66 -5.22 3.88
N SER A 139 -4.12 -4.30 4.68
CA SER A 139 -4.65 -2.94 4.78
C SER A 139 -4.25 -2.10 3.58
N ALA A 140 -5.19 -1.34 3.02
CA ALA A 140 -4.88 -0.36 1.99
C ALA A 140 -4.03 0.77 2.61
N GLN A 141 -2.86 1.01 2.02
CA GLN A 141 -1.99 2.11 2.38
C GLN A 141 -1.78 2.98 1.15
N LEU A 142 -1.85 4.31 1.33
CA LEU A 142 -1.51 5.27 0.30
C LEU A 142 -0.40 6.17 0.79
N VAL A 143 0.57 6.43 -0.07
CA VAL A 143 1.60 7.44 0.15
C VAL A 143 1.57 8.39 -1.03
N ALA A 144 1.15 9.63 -0.79
CA ALA A 144 1.16 10.69 -1.78
C ALA A 144 2.41 11.54 -1.64
N TYR A 145 2.99 11.92 -2.79
CA TYR A 145 4.15 12.79 -2.85
C TYR A 145 4.08 13.70 -4.08
N LYS A 146 4.65 14.90 -3.94
CA LYS A 146 4.98 15.81 -5.05
C LYS A 146 6.50 15.78 -5.27
N GLU A 147 6.90 15.83 -6.52
CA GLU A 147 8.27 16.21 -6.89
C GLU A 147 8.45 17.72 -6.77
#